data_AF-A0A851ZZ22-F1
#
_entry.id   AF-A0A851ZZ22-F1
#
_cell.length_a   1.000
_cell.length_b   1.000
_cell.length_c   1.000
_cell.angle_alpha   90.00
_cell.angle_beta   90.00
_cell.angle_gamma   90.00
#
_symmetry.space_group_name_H-M   'P 1'
#
loop_
_entity.id
_entity.type
_entity.pdbx_description
1 polymer ?
#
loop_
_entity_poly.entity_id
_entity_poly.type
_entity_poly.pdbx_seq_one_letter_code
_entity_poly.pdbx_strand_id
1 'polypeptide(L)'
;MPESQGKDSESCSSSSSNTGDSVASFGQYQYTAGEYRAIQHALRQRLGPDYISSRQAGGGQKVCYIEGHKVISLANEMFGFNGWAHSVTQQNVDFVDLNNGRFYVGVCAFVKVQLKDGSYHEDVGYGVSEGLKSKALSLEKARKEAVTDGLKRALKCFGNALGNCILDKDYLRAVNKLPRQVPPELDLVKAKMQDHEPEIEQARYSSYVERQNAAGRQHCEVTPGCKPGQTEAAVVTADQKQPNAPRSTDSLAMECDATYQRKLRQKRLQQQFREQMEKKQQVPGVTPSSKQAKCDAPVKHSTPAKVQQELAIEEEFFA
;
A
#
# COMPACT_ATOMS: atom_id res chain seq x y z
N MET A 1 64.98 -31.60 2.53
CA MET A 1 65.55 -30.94 1.33
C MET A 1 64.52 -31.07 0.21
N PRO A 2 64.18 -29.99 -0.50
CA PRO A 2 63.12 -29.08 -0.04
C PRO A 2 62.13 -28.61 -1.14
N GLU A 3 61.19 -27.75 -0.71
CA GLU A 3 60.45 -26.71 -1.48
C GLU A 3 59.40 -27.19 -2.51
N SER A 4 58.24 -26.55 -2.70
CA SER A 4 57.94 -25.11 -2.63
C SER A 4 56.48 -24.80 -2.26
N GLN A 5 56.31 -23.61 -1.71
CA GLN A 5 55.09 -22.97 -1.24
C GLN A 5 54.17 -22.50 -2.39
N GLY A 6 52.88 -22.36 -2.08
CA GLY A 6 51.90 -21.58 -2.83
C GLY A 6 50.76 -21.20 -1.90
N LYS A 7 50.93 -20.11 -1.15
CA LYS A 7 49.90 -19.46 -0.35
C LYS A 7 49.14 -18.50 -1.26
N ASP A 8 47.89 -18.80 -1.58
CA ASP A 8 46.98 -17.81 -2.15
C ASP A 8 46.12 -17.24 -1.02
N SER A 9 46.58 -16.09 -0.55
CA SER A 9 45.86 -15.16 0.30
C SER A 9 44.79 -14.46 -0.53
N GLU A 10 43.55 -14.94 -0.50
CA GLU A 10 42.41 -14.15 -0.97
C GLU A 10 42.07 -13.08 0.06
N SER A 11 42.31 -11.85 -0.35
CA SER A 11 42.04 -10.61 0.35
C SER A 11 40.56 -10.49 0.70
N CYS A 12 40.22 -10.72 1.96
CA CYS A 12 39.01 -10.18 2.56
C CYS A 12 39.11 -8.65 2.57
N SER A 13 38.58 -8.02 1.54
CA SER A 13 38.36 -6.57 1.47
C SER A 13 37.27 -6.21 2.47
N SER A 14 37.64 -6.08 3.74
CA SER A 14 36.78 -5.48 4.77
C SER A 14 36.63 -4.00 4.45
N SER A 15 35.63 -3.66 3.65
CA SER A 15 35.17 -2.29 3.48
C SER A 15 34.51 -1.87 4.79
N SER A 16 35.32 -1.32 5.70
CA SER A 16 34.88 -0.61 6.89
C SER A 16 34.15 0.66 6.46
N SER A 17 32.89 0.53 6.05
CA SER A 17 32.02 1.68 5.87
C SER A 17 31.67 2.19 7.26
N ASN A 18 32.32 3.28 7.63
CA ASN A 18 32.00 4.11 8.76
C ASN A 18 30.61 4.73 8.53
N THR A 19 29.55 3.95 8.76
CA THR A 19 28.17 4.44 8.68
C THR A 19 27.85 5.12 10.00
N GLY A 20 27.91 6.45 10.00
CA GLY A 20 27.13 7.24 10.95
C GLY A 20 25.70 6.71 10.95
N ASP A 21 25.13 6.63 12.15
CA ASP A 21 23.91 5.92 12.55
C ASP A 21 22.67 6.42 11.76
N SER A 22 22.63 6.12 10.47
CA SER A 22 21.47 6.37 9.62
C SER A 22 20.47 5.28 9.96
N VAL A 23 19.41 5.65 10.67
CA VAL A 23 18.26 4.78 10.94
C VAL A 23 17.89 4.07 9.63
N ALA A 24 18.14 2.76 9.56
CA ALA A 24 17.87 1.99 8.36
C ALA A 24 16.39 2.18 7.99
N SER A 25 16.12 2.37 6.71
CA SER A 25 14.76 2.56 6.18
C SER A 25 14.25 1.26 5.55
N PHE A 26 12.94 1.18 5.27
CA PHE A 26 12.37 0.03 4.58
C PHE A 26 13.11 -0.24 3.25
N GLY A 27 13.47 -1.50 3.01
CA GLY A 27 14.30 -1.91 1.87
C GLY A 27 15.80 -1.99 2.19
N GLN A 28 16.22 -1.62 3.41
CA GLN A 28 17.62 -1.70 3.87
C GLN A 28 17.79 -2.63 5.09
N TYR A 29 16.69 -3.13 5.66
CA TYR A 29 16.74 -3.99 6.85
C TYR A 29 17.13 -5.41 6.48
N GLN A 30 18.39 -5.76 6.75
CA GLN A 30 18.87 -7.12 6.56
C GLN A 30 18.18 -8.09 7.52
N TYR A 31 17.80 -9.26 7.01
CA TYR A 31 17.29 -10.34 7.86
C TYR A 31 18.40 -10.87 8.77
N THR A 32 18.06 -11.08 10.05
CA THR A 32 18.94 -11.85 10.93
C THR A 32 18.98 -13.31 10.47
N ALA A 33 20.07 -14.03 10.73
CA ALA A 33 20.20 -15.43 10.32
C ALA A 33 19.09 -16.32 10.90
N GLY A 34 18.60 -16.02 12.11
CA GLY A 34 17.49 -16.72 12.75
C GLY A 34 16.17 -16.49 12.03
N GLU A 35 15.82 -15.22 11.79
CA GLU A 35 14.60 -14.83 11.08
C GLU A 35 14.58 -15.39 9.65
N TYR A 36 15.70 -15.27 8.92
CA TYR A 36 15.83 -15.82 7.56
C TYR A 36 15.53 -17.31 7.51
N ARG A 37 16.11 -18.11 8.42
CA ARG A 37 15.89 -19.56 8.45
C ARG A 37 14.44 -19.91 8.80
N ALA A 38 13.83 -19.18 9.74
CA ALA A 38 12.45 -19.39 10.15
C ALA A 38 11.48 -19.13 8.97
N ILE A 39 11.63 -17.98 8.29
CA ILE A 39 10.84 -17.61 7.12
C ILE A 39 11.06 -18.61 5.98
N GLN A 40 12.31 -18.96 5.68
CA GLN A 40 12.64 -19.91 4.62
C GLN A 40 12.02 -21.29 4.86
N HIS A 41 11.97 -21.75 6.11
CA HIS A 41 11.30 -22.99 6.46
C HIS A 41 9.78 -22.86 6.34
N ALA A 42 9.19 -21.78 6.84
CA ALA A 42 7.74 -21.53 6.80
C ALA A 42 7.22 -21.41 5.36
N LEU A 43 7.92 -20.70 4.48
CA LEU A 43 7.54 -20.50 3.07
C LEU A 43 7.42 -21.81 2.26
N ARG A 44 8.09 -22.89 2.70
CA ARG A 44 8.02 -24.21 2.04
C ARG A 44 6.72 -24.95 2.32
N GLN A 45 6.02 -24.61 3.40
CA GLN A 45 4.79 -25.28 3.82
C GLN A 45 3.69 -25.07 2.77
N ARG A 46 2.88 -26.10 2.54
CA ARG A 46 1.70 -26.01 1.67
C ARG A 46 0.49 -25.63 2.51
N LEU A 47 -0.43 -24.87 1.92
CA LEU A 47 -1.61 -24.39 2.63
C LEU A 47 -2.62 -25.52 2.92
N GLY A 48 -3.39 -25.37 3.99
CA GLY A 48 -4.51 -26.25 4.30
C GLY A 48 -5.75 -25.98 3.41
N PRO A 49 -6.75 -26.87 3.43
CA PRO A 49 -7.99 -26.72 2.66
C PRO A 49 -8.79 -25.45 3.02
N ASP A 50 -8.60 -24.90 4.22
CA ASP A 50 -9.32 -23.72 4.70
C ASP A 50 -8.90 -22.42 3.97
N TYR A 51 -7.68 -22.40 3.40
CA TYR A 51 -7.19 -21.28 2.60
C TYR A 51 -7.63 -21.34 1.14
N ILE A 52 -8.06 -22.51 0.66
CA ILE A 52 -8.37 -22.74 -0.75
C ILE A 52 -9.87 -22.57 -0.97
N SER A 53 -10.23 -21.60 -1.79
CA SER A 53 -11.58 -21.43 -2.34
C SER A 53 -11.64 -21.97 -3.77
N SER A 54 -12.84 -22.18 -4.29
CA SER A 54 -13.02 -22.68 -5.64
C SER A 54 -14.25 -22.09 -6.31
N ARG A 55 -14.16 -21.82 -7.61
CA ARG A 55 -15.28 -21.37 -8.44
C ARG A 55 -15.41 -22.24 -9.69
N GLN A 56 -16.59 -22.24 -10.29
CA GLN A 56 -16.79 -22.78 -11.63
C GLN A 56 -16.28 -21.76 -12.66
N ALA A 57 -15.46 -22.22 -13.60
CA ALA A 57 -15.03 -21.45 -14.77
C ALA A 57 -15.83 -21.87 -16.00
N GLY A 58 -15.59 -21.18 -17.12
CA GLY A 58 -16.11 -21.59 -18.43
C GLY A 58 -15.77 -23.05 -18.73
N GLY A 59 -16.67 -23.77 -19.40
CA GLY A 59 -16.49 -25.20 -19.69
C GLY A 59 -16.69 -26.13 -18.48
N GLY A 60 -17.25 -25.64 -17.37
CA GLY A 60 -17.60 -26.47 -16.20
C GLY A 60 -16.42 -26.90 -15.32
N GLN A 61 -15.21 -26.43 -15.63
CA GLN A 61 -14.02 -26.74 -14.85
C GLN A 61 -14.02 -26.00 -13.50
N LYS A 62 -13.61 -26.70 -12.44
CA LYS A 62 -13.43 -26.11 -11.11
C LYS A 62 -12.04 -25.49 -11.02
N VAL A 63 -11.97 -24.19 -10.74
CA VAL A 63 -10.71 -23.46 -10.55
C VAL A 63 -10.53 -23.11 -9.09
N CYS A 64 -9.38 -23.49 -8.52
CA CYS A 64 -8.99 -23.17 -7.15
C CYS A 64 -8.27 -21.82 -7.09
N TYR A 65 -8.52 -21.06 -6.03
CA TYR A 65 -7.88 -19.77 -5.77
C TYR A 65 -7.81 -19.49 -4.27
N ILE A 66 -6.94 -18.56 -3.87
CA ILE A 66 -6.89 -18.03 -2.52
C ILE A 66 -7.50 -16.62 -2.54
N GLU A 67 -8.34 -16.32 -1.55
CA GLU A 67 -8.97 -15.02 -1.41
C GLU A 67 -7.94 -13.94 -1.02
N GLY A 68 -8.11 -12.72 -1.54
CA GLY A 68 -7.13 -11.65 -1.37
C GLY A 68 -6.83 -11.34 0.10
N HIS A 69 -7.86 -11.28 0.96
CA HIS A 69 -7.67 -11.01 2.39
C HIS A 69 -6.82 -12.07 3.09
N LYS A 70 -6.96 -13.35 2.73
CA LYS A 70 -6.16 -14.45 3.30
C LYS A 70 -4.69 -14.31 2.92
N VAL A 71 -4.40 -13.94 1.67
CA VAL A 71 -3.02 -13.71 1.20
C VAL A 71 -2.39 -12.51 1.92
N ILE A 72 -3.15 -11.43 2.13
CA ILE A 72 -2.68 -10.25 2.90
C ILE A 72 -2.37 -10.65 4.34
N SER A 73 -3.27 -11.40 5.00
CA SER A 73 -3.02 -11.91 6.36
C SER A 73 -1.80 -12.82 6.41
N LEU A 74 -1.66 -13.75 5.47
CA LEU A 74 -0.48 -14.63 5.40
C LEU A 74 0.82 -13.83 5.25
N ALA A 75 0.84 -12.79 4.42
CA ALA A 75 2.02 -11.94 4.26
C ALA A 75 2.33 -11.11 5.53
N ASN A 76 1.29 -10.58 6.20
CA ASN A 76 1.44 -9.88 7.48
C ASN A 76 1.99 -10.79 8.59
N GLU A 77 1.55 -12.05 8.66
CA GLU A 77 2.08 -13.01 9.63
C GLU A 77 3.50 -13.49 9.25
N MET A 78 3.78 -13.68 7.95
CA MET A 78 5.07 -14.20 7.48
C MET A 78 6.20 -13.18 7.61
N PHE A 79 5.92 -11.91 7.31
CA PHE A 79 6.94 -10.86 7.25
C PHE A 79 6.76 -9.79 8.33
N GLY A 80 5.62 -9.75 9.02
CA GLY A 80 5.22 -8.62 9.86
C GLY A 80 4.58 -7.51 9.04
N PHE A 81 3.71 -6.70 9.67
CA PHE A 81 2.98 -5.61 9.00
C PHE A 81 3.89 -4.57 8.33
N ASN A 82 5.14 -4.45 8.76
CA ASN A 82 6.16 -3.54 8.23
C ASN A 82 7.30 -4.28 7.50
N GLY A 83 7.22 -5.60 7.33
CA GLY A 83 8.26 -6.39 6.69
C GLY A 83 8.08 -6.58 5.19
N TRP A 84 6.93 -6.19 4.66
CA TRP A 84 6.61 -6.25 3.24
C TRP A 84 5.79 -5.02 2.83
N ALA A 85 5.83 -4.70 1.55
CA ALA A 85 5.06 -3.64 0.93
C ALA A 85 4.70 -4.03 -0.50
N HIS A 86 3.72 -3.36 -1.10
CA HIS A 86 3.44 -3.50 -2.51
C HIS A 86 3.10 -2.16 -3.15
N SER A 87 3.28 -2.07 -4.46
CA SER A 87 2.93 -0.91 -5.28
C SER A 87 2.38 -1.37 -6.63
N VAL A 88 1.46 -0.58 -7.19
CA VAL A 88 0.99 -0.76 -8.56
C VAL A 88 1.91 0.06 -9.45
N THR A 89 2.79 -0.61 -10.19
CA THR A 89 3.78 0.04 -11.05
C THR A 89 3.11 0.57 -12.33
N GLN A 90 2.16 -0.18 -12.88
CA GLN A 90 1.36 0.22 -14.02
C GLN A 90 -0.02 -0.45 -13.99
N GLN A 91 -1.05 0.26 -14.47
CA GLN A 91 -2.36 -0.34 -14.74
C GLN A 91 -2.88 0.14 -16.09
N ASN A 92 -3.14 -0.79 -17.00
CA ASN A 92 -3.64 -0.51 -18.34
C ASN A 92 -5.02 -1.12 -18.55
N VAL A 93 -5.90 -0.38 -19.25
CA VAL A 93 -7.19 -0.91 -19.70
C VAL A 93 -6.97 -1.37 -21.13
N ASP A 94 -7.09 -2.68 -21.35
CA ASP A 94 -6.81 -3.25 -22.66
C ASP A 94 -7.98 -3.02 -23.61
N PHE A 95 -9.21 -3.19 -23.12
CA PHE A 95 -10.41 -2.94 -23.90
C PHE A 95 -11.63 -2.58 -23.02
N VAL A 96 -12.57 -1.87 -23.64
CA VAL A 96 -13.89 -1.55 -23.07
C VAL A 96 -14.92 -1.59 -24.19
N ASP A 97 -15.57 -2.73 -24.34
CA ASP A 97 -16.51 -2.98 -25.44
C ASP A 97 -17.95 -2.90 -24.95
N LEU A 98 -18.85 -2.48 -25.84
CA LEU A 98 -20.28 -2.40 -25.60
C LEU A 98 -21.01 -3.26 -26.63
N ASN A 99 -21.47 -4.44 -26.20
CA ASN A 99 -22.21 -5.38 -27.03
C ASN A 99 -23.60 -5.60 -26.43
N ASN A 100 -24.66 -5.38 -27.23
CA ASN A 100 -26.06 -5.57 -26.83
C ASN A 100 -26.44 -4.88 -25.50
N GLY A 101 -25.94 -3.65 -25.30
CA GLY A 101 -26.20 -2.88 -24.07
C GLY A 101 -25.48 -3.40 -22.82
N ARG A 102 -24.48 -4.28 -22.99
CA ARG A 102 -23.65 -4.82 -21.91
C ARG A 102 -22.17 -4.51 -22.17
N PHE A 103 -21.45 -4.20 -21.10
CA PHE A 103 -20.03 -3.89 -21.14
C PHE A 103 -19.17 -5.13 -20.92
N TYR A 104 -18.05 -5.17 -21.64
CA TYR A 104 -16.99 -6.17 -21.54
C TYR A 104 -15.68 -5.41 -21.36
N VAL A 105 -14.98 -5.66 -20.26
CA VAL A 105 -13.81 -4.87 -19.85
C VAL A 105 -12.69 -5.81 -19.43
N GLY A 106 -11.52 -5.61 -20.02
CA GLY A 106 -10.26 -6.24 -19.64
C GLY A 106 -9.26 -5.20 -19.13
N VAL A 107 -8.64 -5.46 -17.98
CA VAL A 107 -7.64 -4.58 -17.36
C VAL A 107 -6.48 -5.43 -16.86
N CYS A 108 -5.25 -5.04 -17.20
CA CYS A 108 -4.04 -5.58 -16.60
C CYS A 108 -3.43 -4.61 -15.58
N ALA A 109 -2.79 -5.15 -14.55
CA ALA A 109 -2.03 -4.38 -13.56
C ALA A 109 -0.71 -5.06 -13.23
N PHE A 110 0.39 -4.32 -13.31
CA PHE A 110 1.71 -4.73 -12.85
C PHE A 110 1.83 -4.37 -11.38
N VAL A 111 2.09 -5.36 -10.54
CA VAL A 111 2.18 -5.18 -9.08
C VAL A 111 3.52 -5.68 -8.59
N LYS A 112 4.28 -4.78 -7.97
CA LYS A 112 5.56 -5.07 -7.35
C LYS A 112 5.41 -5.21 -5.85
N VAL A 113 5.84 -6.35 -5.31
CA VAL A 113 5.92 -6.65 -3.88
C VAL A 113 7.39 -6.61 -3.46
N GLN A 114 7.71 -5.87 -2.41
CA GLN A 114 9.05 -5.71 -1.87
C GLN A 114 9.08 -6.07 -0.39
N LEU A 115 10.16 -6.72 0.06
CA LEU A 115 10.42 -7.03 1.46
C LEU A 115 11.34 -5.99 2.11
N LYS A 116 11.41 -6.01 3.44
CA LYS A 116 12.19 -5.04 4.23
C LYS A 116 13.70 -5.03 3.94
N ASP A 117 14.23 -6.11 3.37
CA ASP A 117 15.63 -6.26 2.95
C ASP A 117 15.90 -5.74 1.53
N GLY A 118 14.86 -5.29 0.83
CA GLY A 118 14.94 -4.75 -0.52
C GLY A 118 14.65 -5.76 -1.62
N SER A 119 14.59 -7.07 -1.30
CA SER A 119 14.21 -8.11 -2.25
C SER A 119 12.78 -7.90 -2.77
N TYR A 120 12.52 -8.24 -4.03
CA TYR A 120 11.21 -7.98 -4.63
C TYR A 120 10.84 -8.99 -5.73
N HIS A 121 9.53 -9.12 -5.95
CA HIS A 121 8.94 -9.79 -7.10
C HIS A 121 7.85 -8.90 -7.71
N GLU A 122 7.74 -8.94 -9.03
CA GLU A 122 6.72 -8.23 -9.79
C GLU A 122 6.03 -9.21 -10.74
N ASP A 123 4.70 -9.14 -10.82
CA ASP A 123 3.91 -9.98 -11.71
C ASP A 123 2.70 -9.17 -12.22
N VAL A 124 2.05 -9.69 -13.26
CA VAL A 124 0.87 -9.09 -13.90
C VAL A 124 -0.37 -9.77 -13.38
N GLY A 125 -1.32 -8.98 -12.90
CA GLY A 125 -2.68 -9.41 -12.62
C GLY A 125 -3.65 -9.01 -13.72
N TYR A 126 -4.72 -9.79 -13.87
CA TYR A 126 -5.77 -9.50 -14.83
C TYR A 126 -7.14 -9.43 -14.16
N GLY A 127 -7.93 -8.44 -14.55
CA GLY A 127 -9.29 -8.25 -14.07
C GLY A 127 -10.26 -8.15 -15.24
N VAL A 128 -11.35 -8.91 -15.12
CA VAL A 128 -12.34 -9.07 -16.19
C VAL A 128 -13.71 -8.71 -15.65
N SER A 129 -14.48 -7.91 -16.40
CA SER A 129 -15.89 -7.70 -16.12
C SER A 129 -16.71 -7.86 -17.39
N GLU A 130 -17.66 -8.78 -17.38
CA GLU A 130 -18.48 -9.12 -18.54
C GLU A 130 -19.97 -9.03 -18.17
N GLY A 131 -20.76 -8.51 -19.10
CA GLY A 131 -22.21 -8.62 -19.05
C GLY A 131 -22.92 -7.59 -18.17
N LEU A 132 -22.21 -6.68 -17.51
CA LEU A 132 -22.82 -5.61 -16.71
C LEU A 132 -23.32 -4.47 -17.62
N LYS A 133 -24.48 -3.90 -17.30
CA LYS A 133 -25.03 -2.74 -18.05
C LYS A 133 -24.33 -1.42 -17.72
N SER A 134 -23.68 -1.33 -16.56
CA SER A 134 -23.00 -0.11 -16.11
C SER A 134 -21.51 -0.15 -16.47
N LYS A 135 -21.07 0.81 -17.28
CA LYS A 135 -19.65 1.00 -17.62
C LYS A 135 -18.80 1.23 -16.38
N ALA A 136 -19.30 2.05 -15.45
CA ALA A 136 -18.59 2.41 -14.22
C ALA A 136 -18.34 1.19 -13.33
N LEU A 137 -19.38 0.38 -13.06
CA LEU A 137 -19.23 -0.84 -12.25
C LEU A 137 -18.32 -1.88 -12.93
N SER A 138 -18.36 -1.95 -14.27
CA SER A 138 -17.50 -2.87 -15.02
C SER A 138 -16.02 -2.50 -14.90
N LEU A 139 -15.71 -1.21 -15.07
CA LEU A 139 -14.35 -0.69 -14.91
C LEU A 139 -13.86 -0.81 -13.46
N GLU A 140 -14.72 -0.52 -12.48
CA GLU A 140 -14.40 -0.65 -11.06
C GLU A 140 -14.03 -2.09 -10.70
N LYS A 141 -14.86 -3.07 -11.12
CA LYS A 141 -14.59 -4.49 -10.89
C LYS A 141 -13.27 -4.91 -11.53
N ALA A 142 -13.11 -4.64 -12.83
CA ALA A 142 -11.93 -5.07 -13.57
C ALA A 142 -10.64 -4.45 -13.01
N ARG A 143 -10.61 -3.15 -12.68
CA ARG A 143 -9.43 -2.51 -12.09
C ARG A 143 -9.08 -3.05 -10.71
N LYS A 144 -10.07 -3.24 -9.82
CA LYS A 144 -9.84 -3.79 -8.48
C LYS A 144 -9.36 -5.25 -8.51
N GLU A 145 -9.96 -6.04 -9.39
CA GLU A 145 -9.60 -7.44 -9.59
C GLU A 145 -8.17 -7.57 -10.14
N ALA A 146 -7.80 -6.78 -11.16
CA ALA A 146 -6.45 -6.79 -11.74
C ALA A 146 -5.36 -6.53 -10.69
N VAL A 147 -5.53 -5.52 -9.82
CA VAL A 147 -4.54 -5.22 -8.76
C VAL A 147 -4.48 -6.35 -7.73
N THR A 148 -5.63 -6.85 -7.29
CA THR A 148 -5.68 -7.93 -6.30
C THR A 148 -5.07 -9.21 -6.87
N ASP A 149 -5.29 -9.50 -8.15
CA ASP A 149 -4.72 -10.66 -8.81
C ASP A 149 -3.19 -10.54 -8.96
N GLY A 150 -2.70 -9.37 -9.38
CA GLY A 150 -1.27 -9.11 -9.52
C GLY A 150 -0.55 -9.23 -8.18
N LEU A 151 -1.16 -8.71 -7.11
CA LEU A 151 -0.66 -8.86 -5.75
C LEU A 151 -0.53 -10.32 -5.33
N LYS A 152 -1.58 -11.14 -5.51
CA LYS A 152 -1.52 -12.58 -5.16
C LYS A 152 -0.44 -13.29 -5.95
N ARG A 153 -0.30 -12.97 -7.24
CA ARG A 153 0.67 -13.61 -8.14
C ARG A 153 2.10 -13.26 -7.76
N ALA A 154 2.38 -11.98 -7.50
CA ALA A 154 3.69 -11.53 -7.02
C ALA A 154 4.04 -12.15 -5.66
N LEU A 155 3.09 -12.25 -4.72
CA LEU A 155 3.31 -12.89 -3.42
C LEU A 155 3.58 -14.40 -3.53
N LYS A 156 2.95 -15.09 -4.50
CA LYS A 156 3.20 -16.52 -4.73
C LYS A 156 4.67 -16.81 -4.99
N CYS A 157 5.41 -15.89 -5.60
CA CYS A 157 6.82 -16.10 -5.99
C CYS A 157 7.75 -16.32 -4.79
N PHE A 158 7.35 -15.89 -3.58
CA PHE A 158 8.12 -16.13 -2.37
C PHE A 158 8.00 -17.57 -1.82
N GLY A 159 6.92 -18.31 -2.13
CA GLY A 159 6.81 -19.70 -1.70
C GLY A 159 5.41 -20.31 -1.65
N ASN A 160 5.36 -21.58 -1.25
CA ASN A 160 4.13 -22.38 -1.15
C ASN A 160 3.14 -21.78 -0.15
N ALA A 161 3.63 -21.29 1.00
CA ALA A 161 2.79 -20.73 2.05
C ALA A 161 2.09 -19.43 1.62
N LEU A 162 2.58 -18.78 0.55
CA LEU A 162 1.95 -17.59 -0.05
C LEU A 162 1.20 -17.91 -1.35
N GLY A 163 0.95 -19.19 -1.60
CA GLY A 163 0.03 -19.64 -2.64
C GLY A 163 0.67 -20.33 -3.84
N ASN A 164 2.00 -20.49 -3.90
CA ASN A 164 2.62 -21.20 -5.03
C ASN A 164 2.10 -22.64 -5.20
N CYS A 165 1.73 -23.29 -4.09
CA CYS A 165 1.24 -24.68 -4.11
C CYS A 165 -0.06 -24.86 -4.91
N ILE A 166 -0.86 -23.80 -5.14
CA ILE A 166 -2.16 -23.94 -5.85
C ILE A 166 -2.01 -24.30 -7.33
N LEU A 167 -0.80 -24.15 -7.90
CA LEU A 167 -0.50 -24.52 -9.29
C LEU A 167 -0.11 -26.01 -9.41
N ASP A 168 0.24 -26.66 -8.30
CA ASP A 168 0.58 -28.07 -8.24
C ASP A 168 -0.70 -28.92 -8.29
N LYS A 169 -0.89 -29.65 -9.40
CA LYS A 169 -2.05 -30.54 -9.60
C LYS A 169 -2.09 -31.66 -8.58
N ASP A 170 -0.94 -32.15 -8.10
CA ASP A 170 -0.85 -33.24 -7.13
C ASP A 170 -1.28 -32.75 -5.75
N TYR A 171 -0.85 -31.55 -5.39
CA TYR A 171 -1.35 -30.84 -4.21
C TYR A 171 -2.87 -30.68 -4.26
N LEU A 172 -3.42 -30.16 -5.37
CA LEU A 172 -4.87 -29.97 -5.50
C LEU A 172 -5.63 -31.30 -5.38
N ARG A 173 -5.09 -32.40 -5.92
CA ARG A 173 -5.67 -33.74 -5.74
C ARG A 173 -5.64 -34.21 -4.29
N ALA A 174 -4.57 -33.93 -3.56
CA ALA A 174 -4.42 -34.31 -2.16
C ALA A 174 -5.31 -33.48 -1.23
N VAL A 175 -5.30 -32.15 -1.37
CA VAL A 175 -6.00 -31.23 -0.46
C VAL A 175 -7.52 -31.30 -0.59
N ASN A 176 -8.05 -31.61 -1.78
CA ASN A 176 -9.48 -31.83 -1.98
C ASN A 176 -10.00 -33.10 -1.28
N LYS A 177 -9.13 -34.03 -0.89
CA LYS A 177 -9.51 -35.23 -0.13
C LYS A 177 -9.56 -34.98 1.38
N LEU A 178 -8.99 -33.88 1.84
CA LEU A 178 -9.01 -33.54 3.26
C LEU A 178 -10.39 -33.00 3.65
N PRO A 179 -10.92 -33.38 4.81
CA PRO A 179 -12.16 -32.81 5.32
C PRO A 179 -11.95 -31.31 5.54
N ARG A 180 -12.89 -30.50 5.03
CA ARG A 180 -12.88 -29.07 5.27
C ARG A 180 -13.41 -28.82 6.67
N GLN A 181 -12.68 -28.07 7.48
CA GLN A 181 -13.15 -27.71 8.81
C GLN A 181 -14.32 -26.74 8.65
N VAL A 182 -15.30 -26.85 9.54
CA VAL A 182 -16.35 -25.82 9.65
C VAL A 182 -15.63 -24.54 10.10
N PRO A 183 -15.78 -23.40 9.40
CA PRO A 183 -15.16 -22.17 9.80
C PRO A 183 -15.51 -21.85 11.27
N PRO A 184 -14.52 -21.59 12.13
CA PRO A 184 -14.80 -21.16 13.50
C PRO A 184 -15.69 -19.92 13.47
N GLU A 185 -16.65 -19.86 14.40
CA GLU A 185 -17.46 -18.66 14.58
C GLU A 185 -16.55 -17.47 14.92
N LEU A 186 -16.77 -16.33 14.28
CA LEU A 186 -15.96 -15.14 14.52
C LEU A 186 -16.22 -14.64 15.95
N ASP A 187 -15.20 -14.68 16.80
CA ASP A 187 -15.26 -14.11 18.15
C ASP A 187 -15.27 -12.57 18.08
N LEU A 188 -16.48 -12.01 18.00
CA LEU A 188 -16.69 -10.56 17.95
C LEU A 188 -16.54 -9.90 19.33
N VAL A 189 -16.35 -10.65 20.42
CA VAL A 189 -16.19 -10.08 21.77
C VAL A 189 -14.92 -9.23 21.84
N LYS A 190 -13.88 -9.63 21.09
CA LYS A 190 -12.59 -8.91 21.00
C LYS A 190 -12.53 -7.94 19.82
N ALA A 191 -13.64 -7.67 19.15
CA ALA A 191 -13.67 -6.73 18.03
C ALA A 191 -13.30 -5.31 18.52
N LYS A 192 -12.49 -4.61 17.74
CA LYS A 192 -12.12 -3.22 18.01
C LYS A 192 -13.36 -2.32 17.90
N MET A 193 -13.78 -1.74 19.03
CA MET A 193 -14.98 -0.87 19.11
C MET A 193 -14.65 0.63 19.15
N GLN A 194 -13.40 1.01 19.41
CA GLN A 194 -12.96 2.39 19.50
C GLN A 194 -11.64 2.56 18.75
N ASP A 195 -11.38 3.75 18.20
CA ASP A 195 -10.16 4.03 17.43
C ASP A 195 -8.90 4.05 18.30
N HIS A 196 -9.03 4.47 19.57
CA HIS A 196 -7.91 4.64 20.49
C HIS A 196 -7.23 3.30 20.85
N GLU A 197 -5.89 3.29 20.86
CA GLU A 197 -5.04 2.13 21.14
C GLU A 197 -3.99 2.52 22.21
N PRO A 198 -4.28 2.29 23.51
CA PRO A 198 -3.45 2.83 24.59
C PRO A 198 -2.04 2.23 24.63
N GLU A 199 -1.91 0.93 24.35
CA GLU A 199 -0.62 0.23 24.32
C GLU A 199 0.27 0.75 23.19
N ILE A 200 -0.31 0.99 22.01
CA ILE A 200 0.42 1.53 20.87
C ILE A 200 0.84 2.97 21.14
N GLU A 201 -0.05 3.79 21.72
CA GLU A 201 0.27 5.18 22.07
C GLU A 201 1.39 5.27 23.11
N GLN A 202 1.33 4.44 24.15
CA GLN A 202 2.40 4.35 25.16
C GLN A 202 3.73 3.93 24.52
N ALA A 203 3.74 2.90 23.67
CA ALA A 203 4.95 2.45 22.99
C ALA A 203 5.55 3.52 22.07
N ARG A 204 4.72 4.28 21.35
CA ARG A 204 5.18 5.42 20.52
C ARG A 204 5.81 6.51 21.39
N TYR A 205 5.18 6.86 22.50
CA TYR A 205 5.69 7.88 23.41
C TYR A 205 7.02 7.45 24.03
N SER A 206 7.13 6.21 24.51
CA SER A 206 8.38 5.66 25.05
C SER A 206 9.51 5.69 24.01
N SER A 207 9.25 5.24 22.77
CA SER A 207 10.25 5.29 21.69
C SER A 207 10.73 6.72 21.37
N TYR A 208 9.83 7.70 21.42
CA TYR A 208 10.17 9.12 21.24
C TYR A 208 11.08 9.65 22.37
N VAL A 209 10.76 9.33 23.63
CA VAL A 209 11.57 9.73 24.80
C VAL A 209 12.95 9.08 24.75
N GLU A 210 13.04 7.80 24.43
CA GLU A 210 14.30 7.08 24.29
C GLU A 210 15.20 7.71 23.22
N ARG A 211 14.64 8.07 22.06
CA ARG A 211 15.39 8.74 20.99
C ARG A 211 15.93 10.10 21.41
N GLN A 212 15.16 10.91 22.13
CA GLN A 212 15.63 12.19 22.65
C GLN A 212 16.76 12.03 23.67
N ASN A 213 16.63 11.04 24.57
CA ASN A 213 17.66 10.76 25.57
C ASN A 213 18.97 10.26 24.94
N ALA A 214 18.88 9.46 23.87
CA ALA A 214 20.06 8.99 23.12
C ALA A 214 20.77 10.15 22.39
N ALA A 215 20.02 11.06 21.77
CA ALA A 215 20.57 12.25 21.12
C ALA A 215 21.23 13.23 22.11
N GLY A 216 20.69 13.35 23.33
CA GLY A 216 21.28 14.17 24.40
C GLY A 216 22.60 13.63 24.96
N ARG A 217 22.81 12.31 24.96
CA ARG A 217 24.07 11.69 25.40
C ARG A 217 25.21 11.87 24.39
N GLN A 218 24.91 11.94 23.10
CA GLN A 218 25.92 12.16 22.05
C GLN A 218 26.55 13.58 22.10
N HIS A 219 25.95 14.54 22.83
CA HIS A 219 26.47 15.91 22.95
C HIS A 219 27.33 16.16 24.22
N CYS A 220 27.41 15.19 25.15
CA CYS A 220 28.15 15.34 26.42
C CYS A 220 29.45 14.53 26.53
N GLU A 221 29.81 13.74 25.52
CA GLU A 221 31.13 13.06 25.43
C GLU A 221 32.12 13.83 24.56
N VAL A 222 32.33 15.12 24.88
CA VAL A 222 33.59 15.80 24.55
C VAL A 222 34.14 16.35 25.85
N THR A 223 34.90 15.52 26.56
CA THR A 223 35.81 15.96 27.63
C THR A 223 37.04 16.60 26.98
N PRO A 224 37.32 17.91 27.18
CA PRO A 224 38.61 18.48 26.88
C PRO A 224 39.52 18.22 28.09
N GLY A 225 40.41 17.23 27.98
CA GLY A 225 41.48 17.01 28.95
C GLY A 225 42.53 18.12 28.85
N CYS A 226 42.69 18.90 29.93
CA CYS A 226 43.67 19.97 30.13
C CYS A 226 45.14 19.56 29.96
N LYS A 227 46.00 20.51 29.54
CA LYS A 227 47.22 20.90 30.29
C LYS A 227 47.55 22.40 30.17
N PRO A 228 48.16 23.02 31.21
CA PRO A 228 48.45 24.45 31.29
C PRO A 228 49.87 24.81 30.83
N GLY A 229 50.06 25.99 30.24
CA GLY A 229 51.36 26.57 29.91
C GLY A 229 51.26 28.08 29.69
N GLN A 230 52.10 28.84 30.39
CA GLN A 230 52.25 30.31 30.47
C GLN A 230 52.74 30.90 29.09
N THR A 231 52.74 32.19 28.70
CA THR A 231 52.95 33.49 29.37
C THR A 231 52.61 34.65 28.39
N GLU A 232 52.15 35.79 28.93
CA GLU A 232 52.25 37.22 28.51
C GLU A 232 51.73 37.83 27.17
N ALA A 233 50.72 38.71 27.35
CA ALA A 233 50.60 40.15 27.04
C ALA A 233 50.89 40.73 25.63
N ALA A 234 49.85 41.36 25.04
CA ALA A 234 49.94 42.70 24.42
C ALA A 234 48.55 43.35 24.26
N VAL A 235 48.50 44.66 24.54
CA VAL A 235 47.39 45.62 24.51
C VAL A 235 47.22 46.20 23.09
N VAL A 236 45.99 46.53 22.64
CA VAL A 236 45.57 47.81 21.98
C VAL A 236 44.02 47.83 21.81
N THR A 237 43.47 49.03 22.00
CA THR A 237 42.08 49.51 22.17
C THR A 237 41.26 49.82 20.90
N ALA A 238 39.95 50.05 21.11
CA ALA A 238 38.93 50.80 20.31
C ALA A 238 38.09 49.96 19.31
N ASP A 239 36.76 50.12 19.09
CA ASP A 239 35.64 50.89 19.67
C ASP A 239 34.30 50.28 19.11
N GLN A 240 33.18 50.44 19.84
CA GLN A 240 31.73 50.38 19.50
C GLN A 240 31.13 49.38 18.46
N LYS A 241 30.07 48.61 18.87
CA LYS A 241 28.63 48.81 18.50
C LYS A 241 27.69 47.65 18.93
N GLN A 242 26.72 47.96 19.82
CA GLN A 242 25.36 47.40 20.11
C GLN A 242 25.02 45.88 20.20
N PRO A 243 23.96 45.52 20.98
CA PRO A 243 23.62 44.15 21.35
C PRO A 243 22.56 43.52 20.43
N ASN A 244 22.77 42.27 20.01
CA ASN A 244 21.73 41.46 19.36
C ASN A 244 21.39 40.23 20.21
N ALA A 245 20.10 40.13 20.56
CA ALA A 245 19.47 39.04 21.30
C ALA A 245 19.50 37.71 20.52
N PRO A 246 19.44 36.55 21.20
CA PRO A 246 19.27 35.27 20.54
C PRO A 246 17.79 35.05 20.19
N ARG A 247 17.46 35.13 18.89
CA ARG A 247 16.23 34.56 18.32
C ARG A 247 16.49 33.08 18.03
N SER A 248 15.82 32.19 18.73
CA SER A 248 15.57 30.82 18.22
C SER A 248 14.47 30.04 18.95
N THR A 249 13.88 30.58 20.02
CA THR A 249 12.82 29.87 20.77
C THR A 249 11.39 30.16 20.27
N ASP A 250 11.17 31.20 19.46
CA ASP A 250 9.81 31.66 19.10
C ASP A 250 9.18 30.95 17.88
N SER A 251 9.98 30.30 17.03
CA SER A 251 9.48 29.79 15.73
C SER A 251 8.51 28.61 15.87
N LEU A 252 8.71 27.73 16.86
CA LEU A 252 7.84 26.57 17.10
C LEU A 252 6.52 26.96 17.77
N ALA A 253 6.55 27.96 18.65
CA ALA A 253 5.34 28.48 19.30
C ALA A 253 4.41 29.16 18.28
N MET A 254 4.97 29.88 17.30
CA MET A 254 4.20 30.53 16.23
C MET A 254 3.61 29.53 15.21
N GLU A 255 4.30 28.44 14.87
CA GLU A 255 3.75 27.41 13.97
C GLU A 255 2.61 26.61 14.60
N CYS A 256 2.69 26.32 15.91
CA CYS A 256 1.63 25.62 16.63
C CYS A 256 0.33 26.46 16.68
N ASP A 257 0.47 27.77 16.91
CA ASP A 257 -0.66 28.71 16.92
C ASP A 257 -1.23 28.94 15.50
N ALA A 258 -0.39 29.07 14.47
CA ALA A 258 -0.85 29.22 13.08
C ALA A 258 -1.66 28.00 12.59
N THR A 259 -1.25 26.80 12.99
CA THR A 259 -1.95 25.55 12.64
C THR A 259 -3.30 25.46 13.36
N TYR A 260 -3.35 25.86 14.64
CA TYR A 260 -4.59 25.93 15.42
C TYR A 260 -5.58 26.95 14.86
N GLN A 261 -5.11 28.16 14.52
CA GLN A 261 -5.92 29.22 13.91
C GLN A 261 -6.48 28.80 12.54
N ARG A 262 -5.69 28.09 11.71
CA ARG A 262 -6.14 27.54 10.42
C ARG A 262 -7.27 26.51 10.60
N LYS A 263 -7.15 25.63 11.60
CA LYS A 263 -8.17 24.62 11.92
C LYS A 263 -9.47 25.26 12.43
N LEU A 264 -9.36 26.31 13.25
CA LEU A 264 -10.50 27.07 13.74
C LEU A 264 -11.24 27.80 12.60
N ARG A 265 -10.48 28.37 11.64
CA ARG A 265 -11.04 29.02 10.45
C ARG A 265 -11.79 28.04 9.55
N GLN A 266 -11.25 26.85 9.29
CA GLN A 266 -11.94 25.81 8.50
C GLN A 266 -13.22 25.35 9.18
N LYS A 267 -13.22 25.18 10.51
CA LYS A 267 -14.41 24.79 11.27
C LYS A 267 -15.53 25.84 11.18
N ARG A 268 -15.20 27.14 11.31
CA ARG A 268 -16.16 28.24 11.14
C ARG A 268 -16.76 28.28 9.74
N LEU A 269 -15.94 28.08 8.69
CA LEU A 269 -16.43 28.05 7.31
C LEU A 269 -17.39 26.89 7.04
N GLN A 270 -17.11 25.70 7.58
CA GLN A 270 -18.03 24.56 7.46
C GLN A 270 -19.36 24.81 8.17
N GLN A 271 -19.32 25.48 9.33
CA GLN A 271 -20.54 25.83 10.08
C GLN A 271 -21.38 26.87 9.34
N GLN A 272 -20.74 27.92 8.80
CA GLN A 272 -21.42 28.92 7.96
C GLN A 272 -22.02 28.31 6.69
N PHE A 273 -21.33 27.36 6.05
CA PHE A 273 -21.86 26.67 4.88
C PHE A 273 -23.09 25.83 5.23
N ARG A 274 -23.06 25.13 6.38
CA ARG A 274 -24.20 24.36 6.88
C ARG A 274 -25.41 25.25 7.18
N GLU A 275 -25.19 26.38 7.86
CA GLU A 275 -26.25 27.35 8.15
C GLU A 275 -26.83 27.99 6.87
N GLN A 276 -26.00 28.26 5.86
CA GLN A 276 -26.49 28.74 4.56
C GLN A 276 -27.35 27.70 3.84
N MET A 277 -26.98 26.42 3.91
CA MET A 277 -27.76 25.34 3.33
C MET A 277 -29.09 25.13 4.06
N GLU A 278 -29.11 25.25 5.38
CA GLU A 278 -30.32 25.18 6.19
C GLU A 278 -31.23 26.39 5.95
N LYS A 279 -30.68 27.60 5.84
CA LYS A 279 -31.45 28.81 5.47
C LYS A 279 -32.02 28.71 4.06
N LYS A 280 -31.28 28.15 3.10
CA LYS A 280 -31.80 27.88 1.74
C LYS A 280 -32.90 26.83 1.72
N GLN A 281 -32.90 25.87 2.64
CA GLN A 281 -33.98 24.88 2.78
C GLN A 281 -35.23 25.45 3.47
N GLN A 282 -35.12 26.54 4.23
CA GLN A 282 -36.23 27.16 4.96
C GLN A 282 -36.91 28.33 4.23
N VAL A 283 -36.52 28.68 3.00
CA VAL A 283 -37.26 29.68 2.20
C VAL A 283 -38.49 29.00 1.57
N PRO A 284 -39.73 29.37 1.93
CA PRO A 284 -40.93 28.83 1.29
C PRO A 284 -41.01 29.33 -0.15
N GLY A 285 -41.28 28.41 -1.07
CA GLY A 285 -41.53 28.73 -2.48
C GLY A 285 -42.71 29.68 -2.63
N VAL A 286 -42.44 30.92 -3.05
CA VAL A 286 -43.45 31.81 -3.60
C VAL A 286 -43.67 31.37 -5.05
N THR A 287 -44.82 30.74 -5.29
CA THR A 287 -45.36 30.53 -6.64
C THR A 287 -45.64 31.87 -7.32
N PRO A 288 -45.40 31.98 -8.64
CA PRO A 288 -46.35 32.71 -9.47
C PRO A 288 -46.95 31.83 -10.56
N SER A 289 -48.24 32.06 -10.72
CA SER A 289 -49.20 31.47 -11.64
C SER A 289 -48.91 31.78 -13.11
N SER A 290 -49.19 30.78 -13.95
CA SER A 290 -49.69 30.81 -15.34
C SER A 290 -49.62 32.12 -16.14
N LYS A 291 -48.87 32.10 -17.25
CA LYS A 291 -49.29 32.68 -18.54
C LYS A 291 -48.76 31.84 -19.73
N GLN A 292 -49.69 31.08 -20.29
CA GLN A 292 -49.93 30.77 -21.70
C GLN A 292 -48.94 31.36 -22.75
N ALA A 293 -48.31 30.47 -23.55
CA ALA A 293 -47.94 30.73 -24.94
C ALA A 293 -47.82 29.42 -25.73
N LYS A 294 -48.64 29.29 -26.79
CA LYS A 294 -48.53 28.26 -27.83
C LYS A 294 -47.32 28.55 -28.73
N CYS A 295 -46.67 27.51 -29.23
CA CYS A 295 -46.14 27.47 -30.60
C CYS A 295 -46.01 26.01 -31.09
N ASP A 296 -46.16 25.86 -32.40
CA ASP A 296 -46.63 24.69 -33.14
C ASP A 296 -45.66 23.51 -33.40
N ALA A 297 -46.30 22.36 -33.64
CA ALA A 297 -46.03 21.27 -34.60
C ALA A 297 -44.73 20.40 -34.55
N PRO A 298 -44.87 19.05 -34.70
CA PRO A 298 -43.74 18.12 -34.80
C PRO A 298 -43.36 17.80 -36.26
N VAL A 299 -42.06 17.80 -36.56
CA VAL A 299 -41.52 17.27 -37.83
C VAL A 299 -41.19 15.78 -37.65
N LYS A 300 -41.76 14.97 -38.55
CA LYS A 300 -41.63 13.52 -38.65
C LYS A 300 -40.34 13.14 -39.38
N HIS A 301 -39.58 12.18 -38.85
CA HIS A 301 -38.67 11.33 -39.64
C HIS A 301 -38.74 9.91 -39.02
N SER A 302 -39.55 9.01 -39.56
CA SER A 302 -39.22 8.05 -40.64
C SER A 302 -38.05 7.12 -40.32
N THR A 303 -38.41 5.91 -39.89
CA THR A 303 -37.61 4.67 -39.95
C THR A 303 -37.30 4.30 -41.41
N PRO A 304 -36.21 3.57 -41.66
CA PRO A 304 -36.39 2.37 -42.48
C PRO A 304 -35.77 1.12 -41.84
N ALA A 305 -36.39 0.00 -42.19
CA ALA A 305 -36.09 -1.34 -41.74
C ALA A 305 -34.95 -2.01 -42.54
N LYS A 306 -34.15 -2.81 -41.82
CA LYS A 306 -33.73 -4.19 -42.14
C LYS A 306 -33.07 -4.48 -43.50
N VAL A 307 -31.79 -4.89 -43.46
CA VAL A 307 -31.20 -5.89 -44.38
C VAL A 307 -30.41 -6.90 -43.54
N GLN A 308 -30.59 -8.18 -43.86
CA GLN A 308 -29.95 -9.37 -43.27
C GLN A 308 -28.71 -9.79 -44.08
N GLN A 309 -27.91 -10.67 -43.45
CA GLN A 309 -26.86 -11.58 -43.99
C GLN A 309 -25.48 -10.94 -44.29
N GLU A 310 -24.33 -11.55 -43.96
CA GLU A 310 -24.01 -12.98 -43.81
C GLU A 310 -22.73 -13.22 -42.97
N LEU A 311 -22.55 -14.48 -42.56
CA LEU A 311 -21.49 -15.04 -41.72
C LEU A 311 -20.11 -15.05 -42.41
N ALA A 312 -19.04 -14.85 -41.62
CA ALA A 312 -17.74 -15.47 -41.88
C ALA A 312 -17.06 -15.81 -40.56
N ILE A 313 -16.81 -17.11 -40.42
CA ILE A 313 -16.04 -17.78 -39.36
C ILE A 313 -14.57 -17.60 -39.73
N GLU A 314 -13.75 -17.08 -38.81
CA GLU A 314 -12.34 -17.46 -38.76
C GLU A 314 -11.93 -17.71 -37.31
N GLU A 315 -11.53 -18.96 -37.09
CA GLU A 315 -10.85 -19.44 -35.90
C GLU A 315 -9.42 -18.88 -35.83
N GLU A 316 -8.83 -19.06 -34.65
CA GLU A 316 -7.44 -19.44 -34.43
C GLU A 316 -6.50 -18.41 -33.76
N PHE A 317 -5.73 -18.94 -32.79
CA PHE A 317 -4.57 -18.40 -32.07
C PHE A 317 -4.80 -17.37 -30.93
N PHE A 318 -4.32 -17.54 -29.69
CA PHE A 318 -3.06 -18.13 -29.18
C PHE A 318 -3.17 -18.82 -27.81
N ALA A 319 -2.19 -19.69 -27.58
CA ALA A 319 -1.81 -20.43 -26.37
C ALA A 319 -1.34 -19.56 -25.19
#